data_AF-A0A942LNQ5-F1
#
_entry.id   AF-A0A942LNQ5-F1
#
_cell.length_a   1.000
_cell.length_b   1.000
_cell.length_c   1.000
_cell.angle_alpha   90.00
_cell.angle_beta   90.00
_cell.angle_gamma   90.00
#
_symmetry.space_group_name_H-M   'P 1'
#
loop_
_entity.id
_entity.type
_entity.pdbx_description
1 polymer ?
#
loop_
_entity_poly.entity_id
_entity_poly.type
_entity_poly.pdbx_seq_one_letter_code
_entity_poly.pdbx_strand_id
1 'polypeptide(L)'
;MRRTRRNLHPIWGLLIIVSAVLLLPSVIEWMDAQDAKRMRQINAEIREAEASMDRAAAALCRAELGPGAQALWTHQGDLVCRPAVLTAGGAQ
;
A
#
# COMPACT_ATOMS: atom_id res chain seq x y z
N MET A 1 10.60 -12.31 -67.56
CA MET A 1 9.65 -11.87 -66.52
C MET A 1 10.23 -12.22 -65.14
N ARG A 2 10.92 -11.28 -64.48
CA ARG A 2 11.70 -11.50 -63.25
C ARG A 2 11.18 -10.61 -62.11
N ARG A 3 10.96 -11.26 -60.95
CA ARG A 3 11.11 -10.75 -59.57
C ARG A 3 10.34 -9.47 -59.17
N THR A 4 9.11 -9.65 -58.70
CA THR A 4 8.38 -8.66 -57.88
C THR A 4 7.74 -9.30 -56.63
N ARG A 5 8.50 -10.11 -55.87
CA ARG A 5 8.03 -10.69 -54.58
C ARG A 5 9.08 -10.75 -53.47
N ARG A 6 10.05 -9.82 -53.41
CA ARG A 6 11.06 -9.80 -52.33
C ARG A 6 11.05 -8.58 -51.41
N ASN A 7 10.30 -7.52 -51.73
CA ASN A 7 10.41 -6.24 -51.00
C ASN A 7 9.22 -5.90 -50.10
N LEU A 8 8.17 -6.75 -50.04
CA LEU A 8 7.04 -6.48 -49.14
C LEU A 8 7.41 -6.80 -47.67
N HIS A 9 8.09 -7.92 -47.40
CA HIS A 9 8.47 -8.37 -46.05
C HIS A 9 9.20 -7.35 -45.14
N PRO A 10 10.20 -6.58 -45.61
CA PRO A 10 10.92 -5.65 -44.71
C PRO A 10 10.07 -4.45 -44.28
N ILE A 11 9.13 -4.01 -45.12
CA ILE A 11 8.26 -2.86 -44.83
C ILE A 11 7.22 -3.22 -43.75
N TRP A 12 6.63 -4.41 -43.85
CA TRP A 12 5.72 -4.92 -42.82
C TRP A 12 6.43 -5.11 -41.47
N GLY A 13 7.68 -5.58 -41.48
CA GLY A 13 8.50 -5.69 -40.27
C GLY A 13 8.78 -4.33 -39.61
N LEU A 14 9.17 -3.33 -40.40
CA LEU A 14 9.40 -1.97 -39.90
C LEU A 14 8.13 -1.32 -39.33
N LEU A 15 6.97 -1.50 -39.97
CA LEU A 15 5.71 -0.97 -39.48
C LEU A 15 5.30 -1.56 -38.12
N ILE A 16 5.52 -2.86 -37.91
CA ILE A 16 5.24 -3.53 -36.63
C ILE A 16 6.18 -3.00 -35.54
N ILE A 17 7.47 -2.83 -35.84
CA ILE A 17 8.45 -2.33 -34.87
C ILE A 17 8.11 -0.90 -34.45
N VAL A 18 7.80 -0.02 -35.40
CA VAL A 18 7.42 1.37 -35.10
C VAL A 18 6.14 1.43 -34.27
N SER A 19 5.14 0.62 -34.60
CA SER A 19 3.89 0.55 -33.84
C SER A 19 4.11 0.05 -32.40
N ALA A 20 4.96 -0.96 -32.21
CA ALA A 20 5.31 -1.47 -30.90
C ALA A 20 6.03 -0.42 -30.03
N VAL A 21 6.97 0.34 -30.63
CA VAL A 21 7.70 1.42 -29.94
C VAL A 21 6.78 2.56 -29.52
N LEU A 22 5.78 2.90 -30.33
CA LEU A 22 4.81 3.96 -30.00
C LEU A 22 3.85 3.55 -28.87
N LEU A 23 3.53 2.26 -28.75
CA LEU A 23 2.61 1.75 -27.73
C LEU A 23 3.30 1.46 -26.39
N LEU A 24 4.60 1.13 -26.40
CA LEU A 24 5.42 0.86 -25.21
C LEU A 24 5.25 1.89 -24.07
N PRO A 25 5.33 3.22 -24.28
CA PRO A 25 5.17 4.20 -23.19
C PRO A 25 3.78 4.13 -22.54
N SER A 26 2.71 4.00 -23.35
CA SER A 26 1.34 3.89 -22.83
C SER A 26 1.11 2.61 -22.01
N VAL A 27 1.81 1.53 -22.36
CA VAL A 27 1.76 0.26 -21.60
C VAL A 27 2.46 0.42 -20.25
N ILE A 28 3.59 1.12 -20.20
CA ILE A 28 4.32 1.41 -18.95
C ILE A 28 3.45 2.27 -18.02
N GLU A 29 2.88 3.37 -18.52
CA GLU A 29 1.99 4.23 -17.73
C GLU A 29 0.76 3.48 -17.20
N TRP A 30 0.18 2.59 -18.01
CA TRP A 30 -0.93 1.76 -17.57
C TRP A 30 -0.52 0.80 -16.46
N MET A 31 0.66 0.18 -16.55
CA MET A 31 1.18 -0.73 -15.54
C MET A 31 1.45 0.01 -14.22
N ASP A 32 2.11 1.16 -14.26
CA ASP A 32 2.34 2.01 -13.08
C ASP A 32 1.01 2.45 -12.43
N ALA A 33 -0.01 2.76 -13.25
CA ALA A 33 -1.32 3.11 -12.74
C ALA A 33 -2.03 1.93 -12.05
N GLN A 34 -1.85 0.70 -12.51
CA GLN A 34 -2.38 -0.50 -11.85
C GLN A 34 -1.66 -0.77 -10.53
N ASP A 35 -0.34 -0.64 -10.50
CA ASP A 35 0.46 -0.83 -9.29
C ASP A 35 0.13 0.23 -8.25
N ALA A 36 -0.03 1.49 -8.66
CA ALA A 36 -0.47 2.57 -7.77
C ALA A 36 -1.87 2.31 -7.19
N LYS A 37 -2.81 1.78 -7.99
CA LYS A 37 -4.15 1.39 -7.50
C LYS A 37 -4.06 0.25 -6.47
N ARG A 38 -3.29 -0.80 -6.78
CA ARG A 38 -3.07 -1.93 -5.87
C ARG A 38 -2.44 -1.47 -4.56
N MET A 39 -1.42 -0.62 -4.61
CA MET A 39 -0.79 -0.08 -3.40
C MET A 39 -1.75 0.76 -2.55
N ARG A 40 -2.62 1.57 -3.17
CA ARG A 40 -3.66 2.31 -2.44
C ARG A 40 -4.63 1.37 -1.73
N GLN A 41 -5.03 0.28 -2.39
CA GLN A 41 -5.92 -0.72 -1.80
C GLN A 41 -5.26 -1.43 -0.63
N ILE A 42 -4.03 -1.93 -0.80
CA ILE A 42 -3.27 -2.59 0.28
C ILE A 42 -3.11 -1.64 1.47
N ASN A 43 -2.76 -0.38 1.23
CA ASN A 43 -2.64 0.61 2.31
C ASN A 43 -3.97 0.90 3.01
N ALA A 44 -5.10 0.85 2.30
CA ALA A 44 -6.41 1.01 2.91
C ALA A 44 -6.76 -0.19 3.82
N GLU A 45 -6.50 -1.41 3.35
CA GLU A 45 -6.71 -2.65 4.11
C GLU A 45 -5.81 -2.69 5.36
N ILE A 46 -4.54 -2.29 5.24
CA ILE A 46 -3.61 -2.19 6.37
C ILE A 46 -4.11 -1.20 7.41
N ARG A 47 -4.53 0.01 6.98
CA ARG A 47 -5.05 1.03 7.91
C ARG A 47 -6.31 0.57 8.64
N GLU A 48 -7.19 -0.15 7.96
CA GLU A 48 -8.38 -0.71 8.58
C GLU A 48 -8.03 -1.79 9.61
N ALA A 49 -7.06 -2.65 9.29
CA ALA A 49 -6.54 -3.66 10.21
C ALA A 49 -5.86 -3.01 11.44
N GLU A 50 -5.01 -2.00 11.24
CA GLU A 50 -4.38 -1.23 12.32
C GLU A 50 -5.43 -0.58 13.23
N ALA A 51 -6.43 0.09 12.65
CA ALA A 51 -7.51 0.71 13.42
C ALA A 51 -8.37 -0.32 14.18
N SER A 52 -8.51 -1.54 13.65
CA SER A 52 -9.17 -2.65 14.35
C SER A 52 -8.32 -3.11 15.55
N MET A 53 -7.03 -3.29 15.35
CA MET A 53 -6.08 -3.67 16.41
C MET A 53 -6.01 -2.64 17.52
N ASP A 54 -5.94 -1.35 17.20
CA ASP A 54 -5.90 -0.27 18.18
C ASP A 54 -7.16 -0.22 19.04
N ARG A 55 -8.34 -0.44 18.42
CA ARG A 55 -9.60 -0.54 19.16
C ARG A 55 -9.61 -1.74 20.11
N ALA A 56 -9.12 -2.89 19.66
CA ALA A 56 -9.02 -4.09 20.48
C ALA A 56 -8.03 -3.89 21.65
N ALA A 57 -6.86 -3.31 21.38
CA ALA A 57 -5.85 -2.99 22.37
C ALA A 57 -6.38 -2.01 23.44
N ALA A 58 -7.08 -0.95 23.03
CA ALA A 58 -7.71 0.00 23.95
C ALA A 58 -8.84 -0.64 24.77
N ALA A 59 -9.59 -1.60 24.21
CA ALA A 59 -10.59 -2.34 24.96
C ALA A 59 -9.95 -3.26 26.00
N LEU A 60 -8.89 -3.99 25.61
CA LEU A 60 -8.14 -4.87 26.50
C LEU A 60 -7.52 -4.10 27.67
N CYS A 61 -6.80 -3.01 27.39
CA CYS A 61 -6.17 -2.22 28.44
C CYS A 61 -7.19 -1.61 29.43
N ARG A 62 -8.39 -1.23 28.96
CA ARG A 62 -9.47 -0.77 29.84
C ARG A 62 -10.08 -1.89 30.68
N ALA A 63 -10.12 -3.12 30.16
CA ALA A 63 -10.58 -4.28 30.90
C ALA A 63 -9.60 -4.67 32.02
N GLU A 64 -8.30 -4.58 31.74
CA GLU A 64 -7.23 -4.98 32.68
C GLU A 64 -6.92 -3.92 33.74
N LEU A 65 -6.79 -2.64 33.34
CA LEU A 65 -6.35 -1.56 34.23
C LEU A 65 -7.47 -0.58 34.62
N GLY A 66 -8.67 -0.76 34.07
CA GLY A 66 -9.82 0.08 34.34
C GLY A 66 -9.93 1.32 33.44
N PRO A 67 -10.93 2.19 33.71
CA PRO A 67 -11.22 3.35 32.88
C PRO A 67 -10.05 4.34 32.85
N GLY A 68 -9.77 4.87 31.65
CA GLY A 68 -8.68 5.83 31.41
C GLY A 68 -7.31 5.20 31.10
N ALA A 69 -7.20 3.87 31.14
CA ALA A 69 -6.00 3.16 30.69
C ALA A 69 -5.74 3.40 29.19
N GLN A 70 -4.47 3.61 28.84
CA GLN A 70 -4.01 3.86 27.47
C GLN A 70 -3.29 2.63 26.93
N ALA A 71 -3.58 2.27 25.67
CA ALA A 71 -2.86 1.27 24.92
C ALA A 71 -1.69 1.91 24.16
N LEU A 72 -0.49 1.35 24.30
CA LEU A 72 0.72 1.82 23.65
C LEU A 72 1.41 0.63 22.96
N TRP A 73 1.73 0.79 21.69
CA TRP A 73 2.53 -0.19 20.93
C TRP A 73 4.01 0.19 20.99
N THR A 74 4.87 -0.78 21.30
CA THR A 74 6.33 -0.59 21.22
C THR A 74 6.81 -0.74 19.77
N HIS A 75 8.02 -0.27 19.49
CA HIS A 75 8.66 -0.51 18.18
C HIS A 75 8.91 -1.99 17.87
N GLN A 76 8.85 -2.87 18.88
CA GLN A 76 8.98 -4.31 18.73
C GLN A 76 7.63 -5.00 18.46
N GLY A 77 6.51 -4.26 18.51
CA GLY A 77 5.17 -4.80 18.31
C GLY A 77 4.49 -5.27 19.59
N ASP A 78 5.09 -5.05 20.76
CA ASP A 78 4.48 -5.41 22.04
C ASP A 78 3.41 -4.39 22.44
N LEU A 79 2.31 -4.89 23.01
CA LEU A 79 1.27 -4.06 23.60
C LEU A 79 1.55 -3.79 25.08
N VAL A 80 1.63 -2.51 25.44
CA VAL A 80 1.81 -2.05 26.83
C VAL A 80 0.61 -1.21 27.25
N CYS A 81 0.01 -1.56 28.37
CA CYS A 81 -1.07 -0.79 28.96
C CYS A 81 -0.52 0.18 30.01
N ARG A 82 -0.78 1.48 29.85
CA ARG A 82 -0.43 2.51 30.83
C ARG A 82 -1.67 2.90 31.63
N PRO A 83 -1.64 2.82 32.97
CA PRO A 83 -2.78 3.22 33.80
C PRO A 83 -3.03 4.74 33.70
N ALA A 84 -4.28 5.15 33.94
CA ALA A 84 -4.59 6.56 34.14
C ALA A 84 -3.89 7.03 35.42
N VAL A 85 -2.81 7.80 35.28
CA VAL A 85 -2.19 8.45 36.44
C VAL A 85 -3.14 9.57 36.84
N LEU A 86 -3.96 9.33 37.87
CA LEU A 86 -4.57 10.43 38.61
C LEU A 86 -3.40 11.16 39.27
N THR A 87 -3.02 12.33 38.76
CA THR A 87 -2.05 13.21 39.40
C THR A 87 -2.64 13.69 40.73
N ALA A 88 -2.54 12.87 41.78
CA ALA A 88 -2.85 13.22 43.16
C ALA A 88 -1.56 13.56 43.94
N GLY A 89 -0.53 14.11 43.26
CA GLY A 89 0.79 14.33 43.84
C GLY A 89 1.58 15.50 43.25
N GLY A 90 0.90 16.49 42.65
CA GLY A 90 1.51 17.71 42.11
C GLY A 90 1.21 18.94 42.96
N ALA A 91 1.44 18.86 44.28
CA ALA A 91 1.47 19.99 45.18
C ALA A 91 2.41 19.65 46.36
N GLN A 92 3.71 19.80 46.13
CA GLN A 92 4.71 20.08 47.16
C GLN A 92 5.67 21.10 46.58
#